data_AF-A0A7J4NZD2-F1
#
_entry.id   AF-A0A7J4NZD2-F1
#
_cell.length_a   1.000
_cell.length_b   1.000
_cell.length_c   1.000
_cell.angle_alpha   90.00
_cell.angle_beta   90.00
_cell.angle_gamma   90.00
#
_symmetry.space_group_name_H-M   'P 1'
#
loop_
_entity.id
_entity.type
_entity.pdbx_description
1 polymer ?
#
loop_
_entity_poly.entity_id
_entity_poly.type
_entity_poly.pdbx_seq_one_letter_code
_entity_poly.pdbx_strand_id
1 'polypeptide(L)'
;MNVRWGEVAGALFTFLILVALPLAAVNYLPAQTLEQLSATGLNIQSLATEMAMLGLVVSAIALAKAVADRTSVAYLLLDISSNIISLIFALLVVGVGNIASLGLSSFSLQQGKVTTEIVLDLRIFIYITICVVTFSVLQSIVKFREARSEANQMPRPN
;
A
#
# COMPACT_ATOMS: atom_id res chain seq x y z
N MET A 1 12.34 22.99 14.00
CA MET A 1 11.59 21.90 13.36
C MET A 1 10.39 21.55 14.23
N ASN A 2 9.17 21.91 13.82
CA ASN A 2 7.96 21.46 14.50
C ASN A 2 7.59 20.08 13.97
N VAL A 3 7.99 19.03 14.69
CA VAL A 3 7.67 17.65 14.31
C VAL A 3 6.19 17.40 14.51
N ARG A 4 5.52 16.92 13.46
CA ARG A 4 4.09 16.62 13.49
C ARG A 4 3.87 15.24 14.11
N TRP A 5 3.76 15.18 15.44
CA TRP A 5 3.62 13.93 16.21
C TRP A 5 2.51 13.00 15.69
N GLY A 6 1.40 13.55 15.19
CA GLY A 6 0.33 12.74 14.57
C GLY A 6 0.77 11.97 13.33
N GLU A 7 1.67 12.53 12.51
CA GLU A 7 2.20 11.85 11.31
C GLU A 7 3.27 10.83 11.67
N VAL A 8 4.05 11.08 12.73
CA VAL A 8 5.01 10.10 13.28
C VAL A 8 4.28 8.90 13.87
N ALA A 9 3.23 9.12 14.67
CA ALA A 9 2.39 8.05 15.22
C ALA A 9 1.71 7.26 14.09
N GLY A 10 1.20 7.94 13.07
CA GLY A 10 0.65 7.31 11.87
C GLY A 10 1.67 6.43 11.16
N ALA A 11 2.89 6.91 10.95
CA ALA A 11 3.95 6.14 10.31
C ALA A 11 4.34 4.88 11.11
N LEU A 12 4.44 5.01 12.44
CA LEU A 12 4.68 3.89 13.35
C LEU A 12 3.56 2.85 13.27
N PHE A 13 2.31 3.31 13.29
CA PHE A 13 1.14 2.44 13.17
C PHE A 13 1.13 1.70 11.83
N THR A 14 1.38 2.41 10.72
CA THR A 14 1.51 1.82 9.40
C THR A 14 2.63 0.78 9.35
N PHE A 15 3.79 1.09 9.94
CA PHE A 15 4.89 0.13 10.03
C PHE A 15 4.49 -1.13 10.80
N LEU A 16 3.86 -0.99 11.96
CA LEU A 16 3.44 -2.14 12.76
C LEU A 16 2.44 -3.03 12.01
N ILE A 17 1.46 -2.42 11.33
CA ILE A 17 0.40 -3.17 10.65
C ILE A 17 0.86 -3.77 9.32
N LEU A 18 1.66 -3.05 8.54
CA LEU A 18 2.03 -3.50 7.19
C LEU A 18 3.37 -4.23 7.15
N VAL A 19 4.22 -4.08 8.16
CA VAL A 19 5.55 -4.71 8.22
C VAL A 19 5.62 -5.76 9.32
N ALA A 20 5.41 -5.34 10.57
CA ALA A 20 5.60 -6.24 11.70
C ALA A 20 4.55 -7.35 11.72
N LEU A 21 3.28 -7.01 11.51
CA LEU A 21 2.17 -7.97 11.60
C LEU A 21 2.24 -9.05 10.51
N PRO A 22 2.43 -8.76 9.21
CA PRO A 22 2.53 -9.80 8.18
C PRO A 22 3.71 -10.73 8.43
N LEU A 23 4.89 -10.18 8.75
CA LEU A 23 6.09 -10.99 9.02
C LEU A 23 5.92 -11.85 10.28
N ALA A 24 5.34 -11.31 11.35
CA ALA A 24 5.06 -12.06 12.56
C ALA A 24 4.01 -13.15 12.32
N ALA A 25 2.96 -12.86 11.54
CA ALA A 25 1.88 -13.80 11.25
C ALA A 25 2.39 -15.07 10.58
N VAL A 26 3.37 -14.98 9.68
CA VAL A 26 3.94 -16.17 9.02
C VAL A 26 4.64 -17.10 10.02
N ASN A 27 5.28 -16.55 11.05
CA ASN A 27 5.94 -17.36 12.09
C ASN A 27 4.95 -18.14 12.98
N TYR A 28 3.68 -17.75 13.00
CA TYR A 28 2.63 -18.47 13.73
C TYR A 28 1.96 -19.57 12.91
N LEU A 29 2.25 -19.68 11.61
CA LEU A 29 1.73 -20.73 10.75
C LEU A 29 2.61 -21.99 10.86
N PRO A 30 2.03 -23.19 11.07
CA PRO A 30 2.78 -24.43 11.01
C PRO A 30 3.45 -24.61 9.64
N ALA A 31 4.67 -25.16 9.59
CA ALA A 31 5.38 -25.40 8.32
C ALA A 31 4.53 -26.22 7.32
N GLN A 32 3.70 -27.13 7.81
CA GLN A 32 2.79 -27.97 7.02
C GLN A 32 1.74 -27.15 6.27
N THR A 33 1.20 -26.08 6.85
CA THR A 33 0.19 -25.23 6.16
C THR A 33 0.85 -24.37 5.10
N LEU A 34 2.09 -23.91 5.34
CA LEU A 34 2.88 -23.17 4.36
C LEU A 34 3.23 -24.01 3.14
N GLU A 35 3.61 -25.28 3.33
CA GLU A 35 3.88 -26.21 2.23
C GLU A 35 2.61 -26.50 1.40
N GLN A 36 1.47 -26.72 2.07
CA GLN A 36 0.18 -26.95 1.40
C GLN A 36 -0.27 -25.73 0.58
N LEU A 37 -0.12 -24.52 1.12
CA LEU A 37 -0.45 -23.28 0.39
C LEU A 37 0.52 -23.03 -0.77
N SER A 38 1.81 -23.33 -0.58
CA SER A 38 2.78 -23.22 -1.67
C SER A 38 2.45 -24.20 -2.81
N ALA A 39 1.95 -25.39 -2.48
CA ALA A 39 1.51 -26.37 -3.47
C ALA A 39 0.27 -25.94 -4.27
N THR A 40 -0.55 -25.01 -3.75
CA THR A 40 -1.67 -24.41 -4.50
C THR A 40 -1.25 -23.18 -5.32
N GLY A 41 0.04 -22.84 -5.31
CA GLY A 41 0.61 -21.66 -5.98
C GLY A 41 0.66 -20.41 -5.08
N LEU A 42 0.24 -20.50 -3.82
CA LEU A 42 0.25 -19.39 -2.86
C LEU A 42 1.48 -19.41 -1.96
N ASN A 43 2.47 -18.60 -2.31
CA ASN A 43 3.63 -18.39 -1.46
C ASN A 43 3.36 -17.28 -0.42
N ILE A 44 2.82 -17.67 0.74
CA ILE A 44 2.52 -16.76 1.85
C ILE A 44 3.77 -16.02 2.35
N GLN A 45 4.94 -16.67 2.32
CA GLN A 45 6.20 -16.05 2.72
C GLN A 45 6.58 -14.91 1.76
N SER A 46 6.48 -15.13 0.45
CA SER A 46 6.71 -14.09 -0.56
C SER A 46 5.73 -12.93 -0.39
N LEU A 47 4.44 -13.25 -0.27
CA LEU A 47 3.38 -12.26 -0.07
C LEU A 47 3.63 -11.40 1.17
N ALA A 48 3.93 -12.01 2.32
CA ALA A 48 4.22 -11.29 3.55
C ALA A 48 5.48 -10.41 3.42
N THR A 49 6.51 -10.89 2.73
CA THR A 49 7.74 -10.14 2.50
C THR A 49 7.51 -8.94 1.59
N GLU A 50 6.75 -9.10 0.52
CA GLU A 50 6.39 -8.01 -0.39
C GLU A 50 5.48 -6.97 0.28
N MET A 51 4.48 -7.42 1.06
CA MET A 51 3.66 -6.53 1.90
C MET A 51 4.52 -5.73 2.88
N ALA A 52 5.48 -6.39 3.53
CA ALA A 52 6.40 -5.75 4.46
C ALA A 52 7.31 -4.72 3.78
N MET A 53 7.81 -5.01 2.59
CA MET A 53 8.58 -4.03 1.81
C MET A 53 7.74 -2.80 1.47
N LEU A 54 6.51 -2.99 0.99
CA LEU A 54 5.59 -1.88 0.72
C LEU A 54 5.29 -1.09 1.99
N GLY A 55 4.99 -1.76 3.09
CA GLY A 55 4.75 -1.13 4.40
C GLY A 55 5.92 -0.29 4.88
N LEU A 56 7.15 -0.77 4.66
CA LEU A 56 8.37 -0.05 4.99
C LEU A 56 8.48 1.23 4.15
N VAL A 57 8.26 1.14 2.83
CA VAL A 57 8.28 2.32 1.94
C VAL A 57 7.20 3.33 2.34
N VAL A 58 5.97 2.89 2.62
CA VAL A 58 4.88 3.78 3.06
C VAL A 58 5.22 4.46 4.38
N SER A 59 5.77 3.71 5.35
CA SER A 59 6.17 4.28 6.65
C SER A 59 7.29 5.32 6.49
N ALA A 60 8.26 5.08 5.61
CA ALA A 60 9.32 6.04 5.31
C ALA A 60 8.77 7.31 4.67
N ILE A 61 7.83 7.18 3.73
CA ILE A 61 7.15 8.34 3.12
C ILE A 61 6.34 9.12 4.15
N ALA A 62 5.62 8.42 5.04
CA ALA A 62 4.85 9.06 6.10
C ALA A 62 5.76 9.86 7.06
N LEU A 63 6.93 9.32 7.41
CA LEU A 63 7.95 10.04 8.18
C LEU A 63 8.53 11.23 7.41
N ALA A 64 8.80 11.08 6.12
CA ALA A 64 9.28 12.18 5.28
C ALA A 64 8.26 13.32 5.18
N LYS A 65 6.96 12.99 5.11
CA LYS A 65 5.86 13.97 5.14
C LYS A 65 5.76 14.68 6.50
N ALA A 66 6.12 14.01 7.59
CA ALA A 66 6.13 14.60 8.94
C ALA A 66 7.13 15.75 9.10
N VAL A 67 8.17 15.79 8.27
CA VAL A 67 9.19 16.83 8.28
C VAL A 67 9.11 17.79 7.08
N ALA A 68 8.41 17.42 6.01
CA ALA A 68 8.26 18.24 4.82
C ALA A 68 7.18 19.31 4.98
N ASP A 69 7.49 20.54 4.57
CA ASP A 69 6.50 21.63 4.54
C ASP A 69 5.43 21.37 3.48
N ARG A 70 4.17 21.56 3.85
CA ARG A 70 3.00 21.31 2.97
C ARG A 70 2.99 22.14 1.69
N THR A 71 3.65 23.30 1.70
CA THR A 71 3.80 24.19 0.55
C THR A 71 4.95 23.81 -0.38
N SER A 72 5.79 22.85 0.03
CA SER A 72 6.92 22.37 -0.75
C SER A 72 6.49 21.36 -1.82
N VAL A 73 7.13 21.43 -2.98
CA VAL A 73 6.98 20.44 -4.06
C VAL A 73 7.32 19.03 -3.55
N ALA A 74 8.24 18.92 -2.59
CA ALA A 74 8.59 17.64 -1.96
C ALA A 74 7.37 16.99 -1.27
N TYR A 75 6.53 17.76 -0.58
CA TYR A 75 5.33 17.23 0.07
C TYR A 75 4.32 16.72 -0.95
N LEU A 76 4.12 17.46 -2.06
CA LEU A 76 3.25 17.02 -3.16
C LEU A 76 3.73 15.70 -3.78
N LEU A 77 5.04 15.58 -4.05
CA LEU A 77 5.61 14.35 -4.58
C LEU A 77 5.41 13.18 -3.62
N LEU A 78 5.67 13.37 -2.33
CA LEU A 78 5.45 12.34 -1.31
C LEU A 78 3.97 11.92 -1.21
N ASP A 79 3.03 12.86 -1.37
CA ASP A 79 1.60 12.57 -1.34
C ASP A 79 1.13 11.79 -2.58
N ILE A 80 1.60 12.17 -3.77
CA ILE A 80 1.37 11.43 -5.01
C ILE A 80 1.97 10.03 -4.93
N SER A 81 3.22 9.90 -4.47
CA SER A 81 3.88 8.60 -4.28
C SER A 81 3.10 7.71 -3.32
N SER A 82 2.59 8.26 -2.22
CA SER A 82 1.76 7.50 -1.27
C SER A 82 0.48 6.95 -1.92
N ASN A 83 -0.16 7.73 -2.79
CA ASN A 83 -1.35 7.29 -3.53
C ASN A 83 -1.03 6.24 -4.59
N ILE A 84 0.12 6.34 -5.26
CA ILE A 84 0.56 5.30 -6.21
C ILE A 84 0.89 4.00 -5.48
N ILE A 85 1.53 4.08 -4.32
CA ILE A 85 1.85 2.88 -3.53
C ILE A 85 0.59 2.19 -3.02
N SER A 86 -0.47 2.94 -2.69
CA SER A 86 -1.75 2.31 -2.31
C SER A 86 -2.37 1.52 -3.47
N LEU A 87 -2.20 1.97 -4.73
CA LEU A 87 -2.58 1.19 -5.91
C LEU A 87 -1.76 -0.10 -6.01
N ILE A 88 -0.43 -0.02 -5.83
CA ILE A 88 0.46 -1.19 -5.87
C ILE A 88 0.06 -2.17 -4.77
N PHE A 89 -0.25 -1.68 -3.58
CA PHE A 89 -0.71 -2.49 -2.46
C PHE A 89 -2.03 -3.20 -2.79
N ALA A 90 -3.01 -2.49 -3.38
CA ALA A 90 -4.25 -3.10 -3.81
C ALA A 90 -4.01 -4.19 -4.88
N LEU A 91 -3.16 -3.93 -5.87
CA LEU A 91 -2.79 -4.92 -6.89
C LEU A 91 -2.15 -6.17 -6.28
N LEU A 92 -1.28 -5.99 -5.29
CA LEU A 92 -0.63 -7.07 -4.59
C LEU A 92 -1.62 -7.93 -3.78
N VAL A 93 -2.52 -7.29 -3.03
CA VAL A 93 -3.52 -7.99 -2.22
C VAL A 93 -4.52 -8.73 -3.12
N VAL A 94 -5.00 -8.06 -4.16
CA VAL A 94 -6.02 -8.59 -5.07
C VAL A 94 -5.44 -9.66 -6.01
N GLY A 95 -4.20 -9.48 -6.46
CA GLY A 95 -3.46 -10.48 -7.26
C GLY A 95 -2.82 -11.59 -6.41
N VAL A 96 -3.02 -11.57 -5.09
CA VAL A 96 -2.47 -12.52 -4.11
C VAL A 96 -0.96 -12.76 -4.31
N GLY A 97 -0.21 -11.66 -4.42
CA GLY A 97 1.25 -11.67 -4.62
C GLY A 97 1.69 -11.62 -6.09
N ASN A 98 0.76 -11.76 -7.04
CA ASN A 98 1.05 -11.54 -8.46
C ASN A 98 0.45 -10.23 -8.95
N ILE A 99 1.22 -9.14 -8.85
CA ILE A 99 0.82 -7.80 -9.29
C ILE A 99 0.47 -7.78 -10.80
N ALA A 100 1.16 -8.60 -11.61
CA ALA A 100 0.95 -8.68 -13.05
C ALA A 100 -0.37 -9.36 -13.44
N SER A 101 -1.00 -10.07 -12.51
CA SER A 101 -2.27 -10.75 -12.78
C SER A 101 -3.44 -9.78 -12.95
N LEU A 102 -3.25 -8.51 -12.53
CA LEU A 102 -4.27 -7.46 -12.55
C LEU A 102 -5.58 -7.97 -11.95
N GLY A 103 -5.48 -8.74 -10.87
CA GLY A 103 -6.62 -9.24 -10.10
C GLY A 103 -7.34 -10.45 -10.67
N LEU A 104 -6.78 -11.13 -11.66
CA LEU A 104 -7.09 -12.54 -11.87
C LEU A 104 -6.23 -13.40 -10.95
N SER A 105 -6.82 -14.31 -10.21
CA SER A 105 -6.07 -15.30 -9.46
C SER A 105 -6.68 -16.67 -9.66
N SER A 106 -5.87 -17.68 -9.95
CA SER A 106 -6.31 -19.05 -10.20
C SER A 106 -5.68 -19.99 -9.20
N PHE A 107 -6.50 -20.80 -8.53
CA PHE A 107 -6.07 -21.82 -7.58
C PHE A 107 -6.45 -23.19 -8.10
N SER A 108 -5.47 -24.08 -8.24
CA SER A 108 -5.74 -25.48 -8.57
C SER A 108 -5.74 -26.33 -7.31
N LEU A 109 -6.87 -26.98 -7.02
CA LEU A 109 -7.00 -27.99 -5.97
C LEU A 109 -7.04 -29.37 -6.63
N GLN A 110 -6.03 -30.20 -6.36
CA GLN A 110 -6.06 -31.61 -6.73
C GLN A 110 -6.69 -32.43 -5.61
N GLN A 111 -7.83 -33.07 -5.90
CA GLN A 111 -8.42 -34.10 -5.05
C GLN A 111 -8.49 -35.41 -5.86
N GLY A 112 -7.57 -36.33 -5.59
CA GLY A 112 -7.50 -37.62 -6.30
C GLY A 112 -7.13 -37.45 -7.77
N LYS A 113 -8.00 -37.91 -8.69
CA LYS A 113 -7.80 -37.78 -10.15
C LYS A 113 -8.49 -36.54 -10.76
N VAL A 114 -9.13 -35.71 -9.94
CA VAL A 114 -9.86 -34.53 -10.40
C VAL A 114 -9.10 -33.28 -9.98
N THR A 115 -8.72 -32.47 -10.98
CA THR A 115 -8.19 -31.12 -10.80
C THR A 115 -9.35 -30.13 -10.85
N THR A 116 -9.67 -29.50 -9.72
CA THR A 116 -10.62 -28.40 -9.65
C THR A 116 -9.84 -27.09 -9.71
N GLU A 117 -10.09 -26.28 -10.74
CA GLU A 117 -9.53 -24.94 -10.87
C GLU A 117 -10.55 -23.91 -10.41
N ILE A 118 -10.17 -23.06 -9.46
CA ILE A 118 -10.97 -21.94 -8.97
C ILE A 118 -10.33 -20.67 -9.49
N VAL A 119 -11.04 -19.97 -10.38
CA VAL A 119 -10.63 -18.66 -10.89
C VAL A 119 -11.39 -17.57 -10.15
N LEU A 120 -10.64 -16.68 -9.51
CA LEU A 120 -11.11 -15.50 -8.84
C LEU A 120 -10.84 -14.29 -9.75
N ASP A 121 -11.90 -13.64 -10.24
CA ASP A 121 -11.79 -12.39 -11.00
C ASP A 121 -12.16 -11.19 -10.12
N LEU A 122 -11.14 -10.46 -9.70
CA LEU A 122 -11.24 -9.26 -8.88
C LEU A 122 -10.85 -7.98 -9.63
N ARG A 123 -10.82 -8.02 -10.96
CA ARG A 123 -10.46 -6.85 -11.81
C ARG A 123 -11.28 -5.61 -11.51
N ILE A 124 -12.55 -5.79 -11.13
CA ILE A 124 -13.45 -4.68 -10.76
C ILE A 124 -12.90 -3.84 -9.61
N PHE A 125 -12.28 -4.48 -8.61
CA PHE A 125 -11.68 -3.77 -7.48
C PHE A 125 -10.51 -2.91 -7.92
N ILE A 126 -9.71 -3.40 -8.87
CA ILE A 126 -8.57 -2.65 -9.42
C ILE A 126 -9.04 -1.41 -10.18
N TYR A 127 -10.07 -1.53 -11.01
CA TYR A 127 -10.63 -0.36 -11.70
C TYR A 127 -11.16 0.68 -10.71
N ILE A 128 -11.85 0.24 -9.65
CA ILE A 128 -12.29 1.14 -8.57
C ILE A 128 -11.09 1.80 -7.89
N THR A 129 -10.04 1.05 -7.55
CA THR A 129 -8.84 1.60 -6.92
C THR A 129 -8.14 2.61 -7.82
N ILE A 130 -8.02 2.36 -9.13
CA ILE A 130 -7.45 3.31 -10.09
C ILE A 130 -8.25 4.62 -10.08
N CYS A 131 -9.58 4.54 -10.11
CA CYS A 131 -10.45 5.72 -10.02
C CYS A 131 -10.19 6.48 -8.71
N VAL A 132 -10.21 5.79 -7.56
CA VAL A 132 -9.97 6.40 -6.24
C VAL A 132 -8.60 7.09 -6.20
N VAL A 133 -7.54 6.42 -6.65
CA VAL A 133 -6.17 6.96 -6.66
C VAL A 133 -6.08 8.18 -7.57
N THR A 134 -6.73 8.16 -8.73
CA THR A 134 -6.80 9.31 -9.63
C THR A 134 -7.45 10.50 -8.95
N PHE A 135 -8.59 10.31 -8.28
CA PHE A 135 -9.25 11.37 -7.50
C PHE A 135 -8.37 11.86 -6.34
N SER A 136 -7.69 10.97 -5.62
CA SER A 136 -6.78 11.35 -4.53
C SER A 136 -5.60 12.19 -5.02
N VAL A 137 -5.02 11.87 -6.18
CA VAL A 137 -3.96 12.67 -6.81
C VAL A 137 -4.48 14.06 -7.20
N LEU A 138 -5.67 14.15 -7.81
CA LEU A 138 -6.27 15.44 -8.15
C LEU A 138 -6.53 16.29 -6.89
N GLN A 139 -7.06 15.69 -5.83
CA GLN A 139 -7.25 16.36 -4.54
C GLN A 139 -5.92 16.84 -3.94
N SER A 140 -4.86 16.04 -4.05
CA SER A 140 -3.51 16.42 -3.60
C SER A 140 -3.01 17.68 -4.29
N ILE A 141 -3.18 17.76 -5.62
CA ILE A 141 -2.81 18.92 -6.42
C ILE A 141 -3.62 20.15 -6.00
N VAL A 142 -4.93 20.02 -5.78
CA VAL A 142 -5.79 21.13 -5.32
C VAL A 142 -5.32 21.65 -3.97
N LYS A 143 -5.14 20.76 -2.98
CA LYS A 143 -4.65 21.13 -1.63
C LYS A 143 -3.30 21.83 -1.68
N PHE A 144 -2.39 21.37 -2.55
CA PHE A 144 -1.11 22.03 -2.74
C PHE A 144 -1.24 23.44 -3.29
N ARG A 145 -2.14 23.66 -4.27
CA ARG A 145 -2.41 25.00 -4.82
C ARG A 145 -3.05 25.93 -3.79
N GLU A 146 -3.99 25.42 -3.00
CA GLU A 146 -4.62 26.16 -1.89
C GLU A 146 -3.58 26.59 -0.85
N ALA A 147 -2.76 25.66 -0.35
CA ALA A 147 -1.72 25.96 0.63
C ALA A 147 -0.72 27.01 0.12
N ARG A 148 -0.38 26.97 -1.17
CA ARG A 148 0.50 27.98 -1.79
C ARG A 148 -0.18 29.33 -1.97
N SER A 149 -1.48 29.35 -2.25
CA SER A 149 -2.27 30.59 -2.34
C SER A 149 -2.39 31.27 -0.98
N GLU A 150 -2.69 30.51 0.08
CA GLU A 150 -2.79 31.03 1.45
C GLU A 150 -1.46 31.60 1.94
N ALA A 151 -0.34 30.91 1.68
CA ALA A 151 1.00 31.40 2.02
C ALA A 151 1.36 32.72 1.32
N ASN A 152 0.85 32.96 0.10
CA ASN A 152 1.05 34.21 -0.63
C ASN A 152 0.15 35.36 -0.13
N GLN A 153 -0.94 35.08 0.59
CA GLN A 153 -1.88 36.08 1.09
C GLN A 153 -1.56 36.56 2.52
N MET A 154 -0.62 35.93 3.23
CA MET A 154 -0.23 36.39 4.57
C MET A 154 0.57 37.71 4.50
N PRO A 155 0.16 38.77 5.23
CA PRO A 155 0.91 40.02 5.27
C PRO A 155 2.30 39.78 5.85
N ARG A 156 3.33 40.32 5.21
CA ARG A 156 4.70 40.27 5.74
C ARG A 156 4.69 40.93 7.12
N PRO A 157 5.14 40.26 8.19
CA PRO A 157 5.38 40.94 9.45
C PRO A 157 6.47 41.99 9.20
N ASN A 158 6.13 43.26 9.43
CA ASN A 158 7.07 44.39 9.41
C ASN A 158 8.04 44.29 10.59
#